data_AF-A0A2E9U4G9-F1
#
_entry.id   AF-A0A2E9U4G9-F1
#
_cell.length_a   1.000
_cell.length_b   1.000
_cell.length_c   1.000
_cell.angle_alpha   90.00
_cell.angle_beta   90.00
_cell.angle_gamma   90.00
#
_symmetry.space_group_name_H-M   'P 1'
#
loop_
_entity.id
_entity.type
_entity.pdbx_description
1 polymer ?
#
loop_
_entity_poly.entity_id
_entity_poly.type
_entity_poly.pdbx_seq_one_letter_code
_entity_poly.pdbx_strand_id
1 'polypeptide(L)'
;MGWKSLILFFCLFVLLVNTVYSQEFGPPIFIANSETLECKYYFSGDAQHFNPRPENYTENIGYTTDFKNLDQACELYKCAKTGGRFLLTSKDDTSSRLCGCPLGTTWNNVTGCDASIVPVTGLTTLEQGGKGFFARLWNWIVSLFK
;
A
#
# COMPACT_ATOMS: atom_id res chain seq x y z
N MET A 1 -46.32 -9.68 -33.99
CA MET A 1 -44.89 -9.28 -33.98
C MET A 1 -44.26 -9.88 -35.23
N GLY A 2 -43.88 -9.05 -36.21
CA GLY A 2 -43.39 -9.58 -37.50
C GLY A 2 -41.99 -10.17 -37.37
N TRP A 3 -41.64 -11.15 -38.21
CA TRP A 3 -40.31 -11.79 -38.30
C TRP A 3 -39.15 -10.77 -38.25
N LYS A 4 -39.31 -9.62 -38.90
CA LYS A 4 -38.33 -8.52 -38.89
C LYS A 4 -38.03 -8.00 -37.47
N SER A 5 -39.05 -7.90 -36.62
CA SER A 5 -38.91 -7.46 -35.23
C SER A 5 -38.18 -8.50 -34.37
N LEU A 6 -38.31 -9.78 -34.71
CA LEU A 6 -37.69 -10.89 -34.01
C LEU A 6 -36.19 -10.98 -34.35
N ILE A 7 -35.82 -10.78 -35.62
CA ILE A 7 -34.42 -10.64 -36.05
C ILE A 7 -33.76 -9.45 -35.37
N LEU A 8 -34.43 -8.31 -35.34
CA LEU A 8 -33.85 -7.08 -34.78
C LEU A 8 -33.60 -7.23 -33.28
N PHE A 9 -34.51 -7.89 -32.57
CA PHE A 9 -34.33 -8.25 -31.16
C PHE A 9 -33.15 -9.21 -30.95
N PHE A 10 -33.00 -10.23 -31.79
CA PHE A 10 -31.89 -11.17 -31.72
C PHE A 10 -30.53 -10.51 -31.97
N CYS A 11 -30.43 -9.63 -32.98
CA CYS A 11 -29.20 -8.87 -33.24
C CYS A 11 -28.83 -7.95 -32.07
N LEU A 12 -29.81 -7.25 -31.49
CA LEU A 12 -29.60 -6.42 -30.29
C LEU A 12 -29.16 -7.25 -29.09
N PHE A 13 -29.77 -8.42 -28.88
CA PHE A 13 -29.40 -9.33 -27.80
C PHE A 13 -27.94 -9.82 -27.95
N VAL A 14 -27.54 -10.24 -29.15
CA VAL A 14 -26.15 -10.66 -29.42
C VAL A 14 -25.18 -9.50 -29.20
N LEU A 15 -25.48 -8.29 -29.67
CA LEU A 15 -24.64 -7.11 -29.43
C LEU A 15 -24.49 -6.80 -27.94
N LEU A 16 -25.60 -6.78 -27.20
CA LEU A 16 -25.61 -6.50 -25.76
C LEU A 16 -24.81 -7.54 -24.97
N VAL A 17 -24.99 -8.84 -25.28
CA VAL A 17 -24.23 -9.91 -24.63
C VAL A 17 -22.73 -9.75 -24.88
N ASN A 18 -22.30 -9.41 -26.11
CA ASN A 18 -20.88 -9.21 -26.41
C ASN A 18 -20.27 -7.99 -25.70
N THR A 19 -21.04 -6.91 -25.50
CA THR A 19 -20.54 -5.72 -24.77
C THR A 19 -20.36 -5.96 -23.27
N VAL A 20 -21.07 -6.92 -22.67
CA VAL A 20 -20.90 -7.26 -21.24
C VAL A 20 -19.59 -8.03 -21.01
N TYR A 21 -19.07 -8.71 -22.02
CA TYR A 21 -17.80 -9.45 -21.96
C TYR A 21 -16.61 -8.69 -22.57
N SER A 22 -16.82 -7.51 -23.17
CA SER A 22 -15.71 -6.69 -23.64
C SER A 22 -15.02 -6.05 -22.45
N GLN A 23 -13.88 -6.61 -22.06
CA GLN A 23 -12.98 -6.00 -21.10
C GLN A 23 -12.42 -4.72 -21.74
N GLU A 24 -12.58 -3.57 -21.08
CA GLU A 24 -11.93 -2.34 -21.54
C GLU A 24 -10.41 -2.59 -21.60
N PHE A 25 -9.81 -2.32 -22.77
CA PHE A 25 -8.35 -2.27 -22.89
C PHE A 25 -7.88 -1.02 -22.14
N GLY A 26 -7.75 -1.19 -20.83
CA GLY A 26 -7.41 -0.10 -19.92
C GLY A 26 -5.96 0.32 -20.06
N PRO A 27 -5.63 1.56 -19.65
CA PRO A 27 -4.24 1.98 -19.53
C PRO A 27 -3.51 1.04 -18.55
N PRO A 28 -2.17 0.95 -18.67
CA PRO A 28 -1.41 0.05 -17.82
C PRO A 28 -1.60 0.37 -16.34
N ILE A 29 -1.64 -0.69 -15.54
CA ILE A 29 -1.88 -0.63 -14.10
C ILE A 29 -0.79 -1.37 -13.33
N PHE A 30 -0.69 -1.10 -12.05
CA PHE A 30 0.03 -1.96 -11.12
C PHE A 30 -0.95 -2.94 -10.47
N ILE A 31 -0.54 -4.19 -10.41
CA ILE A 31 -1.31 -5.27 -9.79
C ILE A 31 -0.50 -5.93 -8.69
N ALA A 32 -1.17 -6.45 -7.66
CA ALA A 32 -0.52 -7.12 -6.54
C ALA A 32 -1.15 -8.46 -6.20
N ASN A 33 -0.31 -9.33 -5.64
CA ASN A 33 -0.70 -10.52 -4.90
C ASN A 33 -0.95 -10.14 -3.44
N SER A 34 -2.15 -10.42 -2.94
CA SER A 34 -2.55 -10.13 -1.55
C SER A 34 -1.81 -10.98 -0.52
N GLU A 35 -1.41 -12.19 -0.89
CA GLU A 35 -0.78 -13.17 0.00
C GLU A 35 0.72 -12.94 0.14
N THR A 36 1.41 -12.71 -0.99
CA THR A 36 2.88 -12.54 -0.99
C THR A 36 3.31 -11.08 -0.91
N LEU A 37 2.38 -10.13 -1.05
CA LEU A 37 2.63 -8.69 -1.18
C LEU A 37 3.52 -8.32 -2.37
N GLU A 38 3.70 -9.24 -3.32
CA GLU A 38 4.37 -8.96 -4.59
C GLU A 38 3.49 -8.09 -5.47
N CYS A 39 4.13 -7.21 -6.22
CA CYS A 39 3.50 -6.19 -7.04
C CYS A 39 4.26 -6.09 -8.35
N LYS A 40 3.54 -5.84 -9.44
CA LYS A 40 4.14 -5.72 -10.77
C LYS A 40 3.31 -4.86 -11.70
N TYR A 41 3.96 -4.41 -12.76
CA TYR A 41 3.32 -3.79 -13.91
C TYR A 41 2.49 -4.82 -14.67
N TYR A 42 1.29 -4.42 -15.09
CA TYR A 42 0.43 -5.22 -15.94
C TYR A 42 -0.22 -4.36 -17.03
N PHE A 43 -0.19 -4.88 -18.24
CA PHE A 43 -0.85 -4.32 -19.40
C PHE A 43 -1.64 -5.43 -20.08
N SER A 44 -2.95 -5.25 -20.16
CA SER A 44 -3.88 -6.23 -20.75
C SER A 44 -3.74 -6.34 -22.27
N GLY A 45 -2.96 -5.47 -22.90
CA GLY A 45 -2.74 -5.47 -24.35
C GLY A 45 -3.81 -4.68 -25.10
N ASP A 46 -3.99 -5.01 -26.37
CA ASP A 46 -5.04 -4.49 -27.22
C ASP A 46 -5.98 -5.62 -27.69
N ALA A 47 -6.99 -5.28 -28.48
CA ALA A 47 -7.98 -6.23 -29.00
C ALA A 47 -7.41 -7.41 -29.79
N GLN A 48 -6.20 -7.27 -30.33
CA GLN A 48 -5.55 -8.32 -31.12
C GLN A 48 -4.53 -9.12 -30.29
N HIS A 49 -3.98 -8.53 -29.23
CA HIS A 49 -2.92 -9.11 -28.40
C HIS A 49 -3.29 -9.08 -26.91
N PHE A 50 -4.39 -9.72 -26.56
CA PHE A 50 -4.85 -9.77 -25.18
C PHE A 50 -3.93 -10.62 -24.29
N ASN A 51 -3.45 -10.02 -23.21
CA ASN A 51 -2.70 -10.70 -22.15
C ASN A 51 -3.59 -10.89 -20.93
N PRO A 52 -4.03 -12.12 -20.61
CA PRO A 52 -4.86 -12.36 -19.44
C PRO A 52 -4.13 -11.98 -18.15
N ARG A 53 -4.92 -11.59 -17.14
CA ARG A 53 -4.37 -11.26 -15.83
C ARG A 53 -3.80 -12.52 -15.17
N PRO A 54 -2.60 -12.45 -14.57
CA PRO A 54 -2.05 -13.56 -13.80
C PRO A 54 -2.97 -13.92 -12.62
N GLU A 55 -3.23 -15.22 -12.43
CA GLU A 55 -4.22 -15.73 -11.44
C GLU A 55 -3.94 -15.24 -10.01
N ASN A 56 -2.67 -15.18 -9.62
CA ASN A 56 -2.26 -14.83 -8.25
C ASN A 56 -2.20 -13.31 -7.98
N TYR A 57 -2.53 -12.46 -8.95
CA TYR A 57 -2.46 -11.00 -8.81
C TYR A 57 -3.85 -10.38 -8.95
N THR A 58 -4.61 -10.51 -7.86
CA THR A 58 -6.04 -10.16 -7.81
C THR A 58 -6.28 -8.68 -7.54
N GLU A 59 -5.34 -7.99 -6.90
CA GLU A 59 -5.52 -6.60 -6.46
C GLU A 59 -5.05 -5.60 -7.52
N ASN A 60 -5.84 -4.54 -7.74
CA ASN A 60 -5.45 -3.39 -8.56
C ASN A 60 -4.97 -2.27 -7.63
N ILE A 61 -3.71 -1.85 -7.81
CA ILE A 61 -3.07 -0.82 -6.98
C ILE A 61 -3.37 0.59 -7.52
N GLY A 62 -3.60 0.72 -8.83
CA GLY A 62 -3.81 2.00 -9.52
C GLY A 62 -3.12 2.06 -10.88
N TYR A 63 -3.25 3.19 -11.56
CA TYR A 63 -2.64 3.40 -12.87
C TYR A 63 -1.16 3.75 -12.76
N THR A 64 -0.39 3.46 -13.81
CA THR A 64 1.03 3.84 -13.83
C THR A 64 1.26 5.35 -13.82
N THR A 65 0.25 6.14 -14.17
CA THR A 65 0.26 7.60 -14.08
C THR A 65 0.17 8.10 -12.64
N ASP A 66 -0.32 7.29 -11.70
CA ASP A 66 -0.56 7.71 -10.32
C ASP A 66 0.72 7.63 -9.46
N PHE A 67 1.71 6.86 -9.92
CA PHE A 67 2.96 6.62 -9.23
C PHE A 67 4.16 7.02 -10.08
N LYS A 68 5.27 7.33 -9.44
CA LYS A 68 6.55 7.67 -10.07
C LYS A 68 7.14 6.48 -10.81
N ASN A 69 7.08 5.31 -10.20
CA ASN A 69 7.60 4.05 -10.72
C ASN A 69 6.95 2.86 -9.98
N LEU A 70 7.34 1.65 -10.41
CA LEU A 70 6.88 0.40 -9.79
C LEU A 70 7.23 0.33 -8.30
N ASP A 71 8.46 0.70 -7.92
CA ASP A 71 8.93 0.61 -6.54
C ASP A 71 8.09 1.45 -5.59
N GLN A 72 7.75 2.68 -5.99
CA GLN A 72 6.87 3.56 -5.22
C GLN A 72 5.48 2.95 -5.04
N ALA A 73 4.87 2.43 -6.12
CA ALA A 73 3.56 1.79 -6.05
C ALA A 73 3.57 0.57 -5.11
N CYS A 74 4.61 -0.24 -5.23
CA CYS A 74 4.87 -1.42 -4.43
C CYS A 74 5.06 -1.12 -2.94
N GLU A 75 5.87 -0.11 -2.62
CA GLU A 75 6.13 0.33 -1.25
C GLU A 75 4.85 0.84 -0.59
N LEU A 76 4.08 1.69 -1.30
CA LEU A 76 2.81 2.22 -0.81
C LEU A 76 1.77 1.12 -0.62
N TYR A 77 1.70 0.16 -1.54
CA TYR A 77 0.81 -0.99 -1.40
C TYR A 77 1.12 -1.80 -0.13
N LYS A 78 2.39 -2.18 0.06
CA LYS A 78 2.85 -2.88 1.27
C LYS A 78 2.56 -2.08 2.54
N CYS A 79 2.81 -0.79 2.50
CA CYS A 79 2.51 0.12 3.61
C CYS A 79 1.02 0.08 3.98
N ALA A 80 0.12 0.20 2.99
CA ALA A 80 -1.31 0.16 3.21
C ALA A 80 -1.77 -1.18 3.80
N LYS A 81 -1.28 -2.28 3.24
CA LYS A 81 -1.65 -3.65 3.66
C LYS A 81 -1.18 -4.02 5.06
N THR A 82 -0.06 -3.44 5.49
CA THR A 82 0.51 -3.69 6.81
C THR A 82 0.12 -2.64 7.86
N GLY A 83 -0.88 -1.79 7.55
CA GLY A 83 -1.40 -0.80 8.50
C GLY A 83 -0.46 0.40 8.75
N GLY A 84 0.48 0.64 7.83
CA GLY A 84 1.33 1.83 7.85
C GLY A 84 0.60 3.09 7.39
N ARG A 85 1.15 4.25 7.76
CA ARG A 85 0.74 5.57 7.26
C ARG A 85 1.63 6.00 6.10
N PHE A 86 1.04 6.58 5.06
CA PHE A 86 1.82 7.17 3.97
C PHE A 86 2.50 8.45 4.45
N LEU A 87 3.78 8.57 4.12
CA LEU A 87 4.59 9.77 4.34
C LEU A 87 4.81 10.56 3.05
N LEU A 88 4.27 10.07 1.93
CA LEU A 88 4.37 10.69 0.62
C LEU A 88 3.58 12.01 0.60
N THR A 89 4.25 13.10 0.27
CA THR A 89 3.60 14.42 0.10
C THR A 89 3.22 14.72 -1.35
N SER A 90 4.01 14.21 -2.30
CA SER A 90 3.79 14.34 -3.74
C SER A 90 4.33 13.09 -4.44
N LYS A 91 3.78 12.76 -5.61
CA LYS A 91 4.29 11.67 -6.47
C LYS A 91 5.79 11.78 -6.72
N ASP A 92 6.30 13.00 -6.91
CA ASP A 92 7.70 13.24 -7.27
C ASP A 92 8.66 13.32 -6.08
N ASP A 93 8.14 13.17 -4.86
CA ASP A 93 8.92 13.19 -3.62
C ASP A 93 10.12 12.24 -3.70
N THR A 94 11.28 12.72 -3.24
CA THR A 94 12.54 11.99 -3.23
C THR A 94 12.85 11.40 -1.85
N SER A 95 11.92 11.49 -0.90
CA SER A 95 12.04 10.85 0.40
C SER A 95 12.38 9.38 0.25
N SER A 96 13.38 8.93 1.01
CA SER A 96 13.81 7.53 1.04
C SER A 96 12.84 6.61 1.78
N ARG A 97 11.86 7.17 2.48
CA ARG A 97 10.90 6.42 3.28
C ARG A 97 9.48 6.93 3.01
N LEU A 98 8.69 6.10 2.34
CA LEU A 98 7.31 6.43 1.96
C LEU A 98 6.29 5.92 2.98
N CYS A 99 6.72 5.03 3.89
CA CYS A 99 5.88 4.42 4.91
C CYS A 99 6.32 4.71 6.36
N GLY A 100 5.38 5.16 7.18
CA GLY A 100 5.49 5.21 8.63
C GLY A 100 4.78 4.02 9.25
N CYS A 101 5.50 3.18 10.01
CA CYS A 101 4.91 2.00 10.63
C CYS A 101 4.29 2.31 12.01
N PRO A 102 3.26 1.56 12.43
CA PRO A 102 2.68 1.68 13.76
C PRO A 102 3.68 1.31 14.87
N LEU A 103 3.38 1.72 16.11
CA LEU A 103 4.22 1.43 17.27
C LEU A 103 4.47 -0.08 17.41
N GLY A 104 5.73 -0.45 17.69
CA GLY A 104 6.13 -1.86 17.83
C GLY A 104 6.41 -2.59 16.51
N THR A 105 6.30 -1.90 15.36
CA THR A 105 6.63 -2.46 14.05
C THR A 105 7.70 -1.65 13.34
N THR A 106 8.46 -2.29 12.46
CA THR A 106 9.52 -1.67 11.65
C THR A 106 9.30 -1.95 10.17
N TRP A 107 9.73 -1.01 9.33
CA TRP A 107 9.63 -1.16 7.89
C TRP A 107 10.62 -2.21 7.38
N ASN A 108 10.12 -3.17 6.61
CA ASN A 108 10.86 -4.17 5.87
C ASN A 108 10.42 -4.14 4.41
N ASN A 109 11.38 -4.11 3.47
CA ASN A 109 11.07 -4.04 2.04
C ASN A 109 10.34 -5.28 1.51
N VAL A 110 10.43 -6.43 2.18
CA VAL A 110 9.76 -7.67 1.79
C VAL A 110 8.37 -7.73 2.42
N THR A 111 8.29 -7.62 3.76
CA THR A 111 7.07 -7.88 4.53
C THR A 111 6.23 -6.63 4.82
N GLY A 112 6.71 -5.42 4.53
CA GLY A 112 6.06 -4.16 4.90
C GLY A 112 6.33 -3.78 6.35
N CYS A 113 5.33 -3.24 7.06
CA CYS A 113 5.44 -3.01 8.50
C CYS A 113 5.30 -4.33 9.26
N ASP A 114 6.44 -4.84 9.72
CA ASP A 114 6.53 -6.13 10.41
C ASP A 114 6.80 -5.94 11.89
N ALA A 115 6.40 -6.92 12.71
CA ALA A 115 6.67 -6.92 14.13
C ALA A 115 8.18 -6.74 14.36
N SER A 116 8.50 -5.69 15.10
CA SER A 116 9.89 -5.41 15.43
C SER A 116 10.35 -6.50 16.39
N ILE A 117 11.11 -7.50 15.90
CA ILE A 117 11.92 -8.40 16.75
C ILE A 117 13.14 -7.64 17.30
N VAL A 118 12.95 -6.37 17.65
CA VAL A 118 13.87 -5.73 18.57
C VAL A 118 13.44 -6.31 19.91
N PRO A 119 14.23 -7.20 20.56
CA PRO A 119 14.01 -7.41 21.99
C PRO A 119 13.90 -6.01 22.59
N VAL A 120 13.02 -5.82 23.56
CA VAL A 120 12.95 -4.54 24.28
C VAL A 120 14.25 -4.37 25.08
N THR A 121 15.37 -4.18 24.40
CA THR A 121 16.63 -3.61 24.89
C THR A 121 16.55 -2.10 24.68
N GLY A 122 15.42 -1.56 25.11
CA GLY A 122 15.02 -0.15 25.05
C GLY A 122 14.17 0.27 26.25
N LEU A 123 14.09 -0.55 27.32
CA LEU A 123 14.05 0.00 28.67
C LEU A 123 15.50 0.23 29.17
N THR A 124 16.24 0.99 28.37
CA THR A 124 17.54 1.57 28.68
C THR A 124 17.50 2.92 27.96
N THR A 125 17.47 4.10 28.56
CA THR A 125 17.77 4.54 29.92
C THR A 125 17.19 5.96 30.05
N LEU A 126 16.06 6.14 30.75
CA LEU A 126 15.88 7.34 31.57
C LEU A 126 16.58 7.12 32.92
N GLU A 127 17.80 6.58 32.90
CA GLU A 127 18.59 6.31 34.10
C GLU A 127 20.00 6.91 34.05
N GLN A 128 20.23 7.90 33.18
CA GLN A 128 21.42 8.76 33.26
C GLN A 128 21.12 10.25 33.48
N GLY A 129 19.84 10.67 33.50
CA GLY A 129 19.45 12.02 33.93
C GLY A 129 18.79 12.10 35.32
N GLY A 130 18.28 10.99 35.85
CA GLY A 130 17.39 10.99 37.02
C GLY A 130 18.07 11.00 38.38
N LYS A 131 19.28 10.44 38.52
CA LYS A 131 19.94 10.32 39.85
C LYS A 131 20.42 11.67 40.39
N GLY A 132 20.77 12.61 39.51
CA GLY A 132 21.15 13.98 39.90
C GLY A 132 19.95 14.89 40.16
N PHE A 133 18.87 14.73 39.41
CA PHE A 133 17.70 15.61 39.54
C PHE A 133 16.96 15.38 40.86
N PHE A 134 16.68 14.12 41.24
CA PHE A 134 16.02 13.84 42.52
C PHE A 134 16.90 14.21 43.72
N ALA A 135 18.22 14.00 43.66
CA ALA A 135 19.13 14.42 44.73
C ALA A 135 19.20 15.95 44.88
N ARG A 136 19.21 16.69 43.76
CA ARG A 136 19.18 18.17 43.77
C ARG A 136 17.82 18.71 44.21
N LEU A 137 16.73 18.09 43.79
CA LEU A 137 15.37 18.43 44.19
C LEU A 137 15.16 18.16 45.70
N TRP A 138 15.66 17.03 46.21
CA TRP A 138 15.58 16.68 47.62
C TRP A 138 16.38 17.65 48.50
N ASN A 139 17.62 17.99 48.10
CA ASN A 139 18.41 18.98 48.83
C ASN A 139 17.76 20.37 48.83
N TRP A 140 17.11 20.78 47.73
CA TRP A 140 16.38 22.04 47.66
C TRP A 140 15.13 22.04 48.54
N ILE A 141 14.37 20.93 48.58
CA ILE A 141 13.21 20.79 49.48
C ILE A 141 13.66 20.86 50.94
N VAL A 142 14.72 20.14 51.32
CA VAL A 142 15.23 20.16 52.71
C VAL A 142 15.75 21.54 53.12
N SER A 143 16.29 22.36 52.20
CA SER A 143 16.73 23.72 52.53
C SER A 143 15.59 24.70 52.77
N LEU A 144 14.35 24.38 52.40
CA LEU A 144 13.17 25.21 52.70
C LEU A 144 12.63 25.01 54.12
N PHE A 145 13.10 23.97 54.84
CA PHE A 145 12.69 23.64 56.20
C PHE A 145 13.79 23.83 57.25
N LYS A 146 14.89 24.51 56.89
CA LYS A 146 15.90 25.07 57.81
C LYS A 146 15.80 26.58 57.83
#